data_AF-A0A7Y3FM15-F1
#
_entry.id   AF-A0A7Y3FM15-F1
#
_cell.length_a   1.000
_cell.length_b   1.000
_cell.length_c   1.000
_cell.angle_alpha   90.00
_cell.angle_beta   90.00
_cell.angle_gamma   90.00
#
_symmetry.space_group_name_H-M   'P 1'
#
loop_
_entity.id
_entity.type
_entity.pdbx_description
1 polymer ?
#
loop_
_entity_poly.entity_id
_entity_poly.type
_entity_poly.pdbx_seq_one_letter_code
_entity_poly.pdbx_strand_id
1 'polypeptide(L)' 'EGFERGHHRLDSVVPGSGVGLTVIKTIAEAHGGRVAYRQSELLGGACFEVVFPIKSHTEGPIQRRGKSPPSIAGAA' A
#
# COMPACT_ATOMS: atom_id res chain seq x y z
N GLU A 1 13.33 -4.65 -14.39
CA GLU A 1 12.79 -3.91 -15.56
C GLU A 1 11.79 -2.84 -15.12
N GLY A 2 11.53 -1.80 -15.92
CA GLY A 2 10.68 -0.65 -15.57
C GLY A 2 9.25 -0.77 -16.11
N PHE A 3 8.33 0.06 -15.61
CA PHE A 3 6.98 0.18 -16.17
C PHE A 3 7.00 1.15 -17.37
N GLU A 4 6.30 0.78 -18.43
CA GLU A 4 6.16 1.61 -19.63
C GLU A 4 4.76 2.21 -19.77
N ARG A 5 4.68 3.32 -20.49
CA ARG A 5 3.42 4.02 -20.76
C ARG A 5 2.69 3.33 -21.91
N GLY A 6 1.41 2.99 -21.69
CA GLY A 6 0.53 2.49 -22.74
C GLY A 6 0.22 3.51 -23.84
N HIS A 7 0.12 3.05 -25.09
CA HIS A 7 -0.08 3.87 -26.29
C HIS A 7 -1.51 4.40 -26.45
N HIS A 8 -2.49 3.78 -25.78
CA HIS A 8 -3.91 4.11 -25.95
C HIS A 8 -4.36 5.15 -24.91
N ARG A 9 -4.38 6.42 -25.35
CA ARG A 9 -4.70 7.57 -24.52
C ARG A 9 -6.20 7.83 -24.59
N LEU A 10 -6.94 7.15 -23.72
CA LEU A 10 -8.37 7.39 -23.50
C LEU A 10 -8.52 8.73 -22.76
N ASP A 11 -8.55 9.81 -23.53
CA ASP A 11 -9.30 11.04 -23.25
C ASP A 11 -9.05 11.71 -21.88
N SER A 12 -7.97 12.49 -21.77
CA SER A 12 -7.84 13.50 -20.72
C SER A 12 -7.21 14.79 -21.26
N VAL A 13 -7.89 15.93 -21.08
CA VAL A 13 -7.44 17.28 -21.50
C VAL A 13 -6.06 17.61 -20.89
N VAL A 14 -5.77 17.05 -19.71
CA VAL A 14 -4.45 17.11 -19.08
C VAL A 14 -3.74 15.76 -19.22
N PRO A 15 -2.54 15.69 -19.83
CA PRO A 15 -1.71 14.50 -19.84
C PRO A 15 -1.40 14.02 -18.41
N GLY A 16 -1.70 12.76 -18.08
CA GLY A 16 -1.12 12.14 -16.89
C GLY A 16 0.41 12.02 -17.05
N SER A 17 1.19 12.48 -16.07
CA SER A 17 2.66 12.49 -16.10
C SER A 17 3.30 11.10 -16.23
N GLY A 18 2.54 10.02 -16.00
CA GLY A 18 3.02 8.63 -16.10
C GLY A 18 3.93 8.22 -14.95
N VAL A 19 4.02 9.05 -13.92
CA VAL A 19 4.94 8.87 -12.79
C VAL A 19 4.41 7.88 -11.75
N GLY A 20 3.10 7.61 -11.73
CA GLY A 20 2.44 6.81 -10.69
C GLY A 20 3.05 5.41 -10.49
N LEU A 21 3.20 4.63 -11.57
CA LEU A 21 3.74 3.26 -11.47
C LEU A 21 5.23 3.25 -11.11
N THR A 22 6.00 4.23 -11.57
CA THR A 22 7.41 4.40 -11.17
C THR A 22 7.51 4.68 -9.68
N VAL A 23 6.67 5.56 -9.14
CA VAL A 23 6.63 5.87 -7.70
C VAL A 23 6.23 4.64 -6.88
N ILE A 24 5.20 3.91 -7.31
CA ILE A 24 4.77 2.67 -6.64
C ILE A 24 5.93 1.66 -6.59
N LYS A 25 6.64 1.48 -7.71
CA LYS A 25 7.79 0.58 -7.77
C LYS A 25 8.88 0.99 -6.77
N THR A 26 9.29 2.25 -6.78
CA THR A 26 10.32 2.76 -5.86
C THR A 26 9.90 2.58 -4.40
N ILE A 27 8.65 2.88 -4.06
CA ILE A 27 8.13 2.70 -2.70
C ILE A 27 8.15 1.22 -2.32
N ALA A 28 7.64 0.33 -3.18
CA ALA A 28 7.59 -1.10 -2.89
C ALA A 28 9.00 -1.68 -2.65
N GLU A 29 9.94 -1.38 -3.55
CA GLU A 29 11.33 -1.83 -3.45
C GLU A 29 12.02 -1.31 -2.19
N ALA A 30 11.79 -0.05 -1.82
CA ALA A 30 12.33 0.54 -0.59
C ALA A 30 11.85 -0.18 0.70
N HIS A 31 10.69 -0.84 0.65
CA HIS A 31 10.16 -1.63 1.76
C HIS A 31 10.47 -3.15 1.63
N GLY A 32 11.36 -3.53 0.69
CA GLY A 32 11.67 -4.93 0.40
C GLY A 32 10.53 -5.70 -0.27
N GLY A 33 9.54 -4.98 -0.78
CA GLY A 33 8.44 -5.52 -1.56
C GLY A 33 8.75 -5.62 -3.05
N ARG A 34 7.78 -6.13 -3.81
CA ARG A 34 7.82 -6.23 -5.27
C ARG A 34 6.50 -5.78 -5.88
N VAL A 35 6.56 -5.37 -7.14
CA VAL A 35 5.38 -5.01 -7.95
C VAL A 35 5.37 -5.88 -9.20
N ALA A 36 4.19 -6.33 -9.61
CA ALA A 36 3.97 -7.02 -10.87
C ALA A 36 2.67 -6.53 -11.51
N TYR A 37 2.51 -6.78 -12.81
CA TYR A 37 1.25 -6.57 -13.51
C TYR A 37 0.97 -7.76 -14.42
N ARG A 38 -0.31 -8.01 -14.64
CA ARG A 38 -0.80 -9.04 -15.55
C ARG A 38 -2.17 -8.65 -16.10
N GLN A 39 -2.64 -9.34 -17.13
CA GLN A 39 -4.02 -9.20 -17.54
C GLN A 39 -4.94 -9.86 -16.49
N SER A 40 -6.06 -9.21 -16.16
CA SER A 40 -7.08 -9.85 -15.31
C SER A 40 -7.84 -10.88 -16.12
N GLU A 41 -7.75 -12.15 -15.73
CA GLU A 41 -8.45 -13.24 -16.39
C GLU A 41 -9.97 -13.18 -16.18
N LEU A 42 -10.41 -12.72 -15.00
CA LEU A 42 -11.83 -12.69 -14.62
C LEU A 42 -12.55 -11.44 -15.13
N LEU A 43 -11.89 -10.29 -15.11
CA LEU A 43 -12.52 -8.98 -15.37
C LEU A 43 -12.09 -8.37 -16.71
N GLY A 44 -11.09 -8.94 -17.38
CA GLY A 44 -10.38 -8.26 -18.46
C GLY A 44 -9.59 -7.03 -17.96
N GLY A 45 -8.86 -6.37 -18.86
CA GLY A 45 -8.03 -5.23 -18.50
C GLY A 45 -6.80 -5.60 -17.65
N ALA A 46 -6.26 -4.63 -16.92
CA ALA A 46 -5.01 -4.77 -16.18
C ALA A 46 -5.24 -5.08 -14.69
N CYS A 47 -4.46 -6.03 -14.15
CA CYS A 47 -4.35 -6.32 -12.73
C CYS A 47 -2.94 -5.99 -12.24
N PHE A 48 -2.85 -5.15 -11.22
CA PHE A 48 -1.59 -4.75 -10.59
C PHE A 48 -1.48 -5.42 -9.22
N GLU A 49 -0.33 -6.04 -8.96
CA GLU A 49 -0.04 -6.71 -7.70
C GLU A 49 1.12 -5.99 -7.00
N VAL A 50 0.96 -5.70 -5.71
CA VAL A 50 2.04 -5.20 -4.84
C VAL A 50 2.15 -6.14 -3.66
N VAL A 51 3.34 -6.71 -3.45
CA VAL A 51 3.61 -7.69 -2.40
C VAL A 51 4.66 -7.15 -1.45
N PHE A 52 4.38 -7.21 -0.15
CA PHE A 52 5.31 -6.80 0.90
C PHE A 52 5.63 -7.97 1.84
N PRO A 53 6.85 -8.06 2.38
CA PRO A 53 7.18 -9.01 3.44
C PRO A 53 6.39 -8.67 4.72
N ILE A 54 5.72 -9.66 5.30
CA ILE A 54 5.15 -9.52 6.64
C ILE A 54 6.29 -9.75 7.63
N LYS A 55 6.68 -8.70 8.35
CA LYS A 55 7.56 -8.86 9.51
C LYS A 55 6.72 -9.52 10.60
N SER A 56 7.11 -10.71 11.06
CA SER A 56 6.54 -11.27 12.26
C SER A 56 6.86 -10.31 13.41
N HIS A 57 5.87 -9.55 13.84
CA HIS A 57 5.89 -9.03 15.19
C HIS A 57 5.77 -10.28 16.07
N THR A 58 6.89 -10.78 16.58
CA THR A 58 6.85 -11.71 17.71
C THR A 58 6.02 -11.00 18.76
N GLU A 59 4.81 -11.50 19.00
CA GLU A 59 3.93 -10.99 20.04
C GLU A 59 4.64 -11.15 21.38
N GLY A 60 5.35 -10.12 21.81
CA GLY A 60 5.28 -9.76 23.22
C GLY A 60 3.81 -9.45 23.52
N PRO A 61 3.31 -9.79 24.72
CA PRO A 61 1.90 -9.60 25.05
C PRO A 61 1.47 -8.19 24.66
N ILE A 62 0.42 -8.10 23.86
CA ILE A 62 -0.26 -6.86 23.49
C ILE A 62 -0.62 -6.10 24.78
N GLN A 63 0.30 -5.26 25.26
CA GLN A 63 0.04 -4.25 26.26
C GLN A 63 -0.90 -3.26 25.60
N ARG A 64 -2.20 -3.55 25.68
CA ARG A 64 -3.24 -2.53 25.53
C ARG A 64 -2.79 -1.41 26.44
N ARG A 65 -2.36 -0.28 25.88
CA ARG A 65 -2.08 0.94 26.65
C ARG A 65 -3.32 1.22 27.48
N GLY A 66 -3.32 0.73 28.71
CA GLY A 66 -4.34 1.00 29.68
C GLY A 66 -4.29 2.48 29.92
N LYS A 67 -5.22 3.24 29.33
CA LYS A 67 -5.65 4.46 29.98
C LYS A 67 -6.37 3.97 31.23
N SER A 68 -5.66 3.91 32.35
CA SER A 68 -6.31 3.78 33.64
C SER A 68 -7.40 4.85 33.70
N PRO A 69 -8.67 4.49 34.01
CA PRO A 69 -9.67 5.51 34.24
C PRO A 69 -9.17 6.42 35.36
N PRO A 70 -9.38 7.75 35.28
CA PRO A 70 -9.02 8.62 36.38
C PRO A 70 -9.76 8.15 37.63
N SER A 71 -9.00 7.79 38.66
CA SER A 71 -9.54 7.56 40.00
C SER A 71 -10.19 8.86 40.46
N ILE A 72 -11.53 8.90 40.49
CA ILE A 72 -12.23 9.93 41.24
C ILE A 72 -12.11 9.60 42.73
N ALA A 73 -10.96 9.96 43.31
CA ALA A 73 -10.81 10.00 44.74
C ALA A 73 -11.61 11.21 45.26
N GLY A 74 -12.66 10.92 46.05
CA GLY A 74 -13.20 11.85 47.04
C GLY A 74 -14.27 12.83 46.55
N ALA A 75 -15.51 12.52 46.87
CA ALA A 75 -16.45 13.53 47.35
C ALA A 75 -17.30 12.86 48.44
N ALA A 76 -16.99 13.24 49.68
CA ALA A 76 -17.81 12.99 50.86
C ALA A 76 -19.11 13.79 50.78
#